data_AF-A0A538AN05-F1
#
_entry.id   AF-A0A538AN05-F1
#
_cell.length_a   1.000
_cell.length_b   1.000
_cell.length_c   1.000
_cell.angle_alpha   90.00
_cell.angle_beta   90.00
_cell.angle_gamma   90.00
#
_symmetry.space_group_name_H-M   'P 1'
#
loop_
_entity.id
_entity.type
_entity.pdbx_description
1 polymer ?
#
loop_
_entity_poly.entity_id
_entity_poly.type
_entity_poly.pdbx_seq_one_letter_code
_entity_poly.pdbx_strand_id
1 'polypeptide(L)'
;MPRKKQSPIDADVARRIGGLLRGLRRSAGYRAVKDAAADSRCPAAQQTIYAYERGGLVPSLKQFMELVEFYALQSAGATLATRYEGVAAMVAALGTPAYHFPEALDLIDRLQPEPAAGRRRRKR
;
A
#
# COMPACT_ATOMS: atom_id res chain seq x y z
N MET A 1 -11.65 23.04 15.04
CA MET A 1 -11.55 21.70 15.67
C MET A 1 -10.13 21.20 15.53
N PRO A 2 -9.38 20.95 16.62
CA PRO A 2 -8.06 20.34 16.50
C PRO A 2 -8.21 18.95 15.86
N ARG A 3 -7.42 18.67 14.81
CA ARG A 3 -7.40 17.34 14.18
C ARG A 3 -7.10 16.31 15.26
N LYS A 4 -8.03 15.39 15.51
CA LYS A 4 -7.80 14.25 16.40
C LYS A 4 -6.55 13.54 15.90
N LYS A 5 -5.52 13.44 16.77
CA LYS A 5 -4.25 12.82 16.42
C LYS A 5 -4.55 11.39 15.96
N GLN A 6 -4.18 11.08 14.72
CA GLN A 6 -4.43 9.76 14.14
C GLN A 6 -3.72 8.73 15.02
N SER A 7 -4.42 7.65 15.38
CA SER A 7 -3.84 6.59 16.20
C SER A 7 -2.56 6.08 15.50
N PRO A 8 -1.47 5.85 16.25
CA PRO A 8 -0.24 5.32 15.66
C PRO A 8 -0.55 4.00 14.94
N ILE A 9 0.01 3.84 13.73
CA ILE A 9 -0.06 2.57 13.01
C ILE A 9 0.85 1.57 13.73
N ASP A 10 0.36 0.34 13.88
CA ASP A 10 1.10 -0.75 14.47
C ASP A 10 2.45 -0.98 13.76
N ALA A 11 3.51 -1.22 14.54
CA ALA A 11 4.87 -1.32 14.02
C ALA A 11 5.05 -2.53 13.09
N ASP A 12 4.32 -3.63 13.30
CA ASP A 12 4.39 -4.80 12.41
C ASP A 12 3.71 -4.50 11.09
N VAL A 13 2.59 -3.78 11.10
CA VAL A 13 1.91 -3.30 9.89
C VAL A 13 2.83 -2.36 9.11
N ALA A 14 3.47 -1.40 9.78
CA ALA A 14 4.42 -0.49 9.15
C ALA A 14 5.59 -1.24 8.49
N ARG A 15 6.17 -2.22 9.19
CA ARG A 15 7.24 -3.08 8.66
C ARG A 15 6.78 -3.92 7.47
N ARG A 16 5.55 -4.45 7.50
CA ARG A 16 4.98 -5.20 6.37
C ARG A 16 4.84 -4.31 5.12
N ILE A 17 4.26 -3.13 5.26
CA ILE A 17 4.11 -2.16 4.15
C ILE A 17 5.48 -1.76 3.59
N GLY A 18 6.44 -1.45 4.48
CA GLY A 18 7.81 -1.16 4.06
C GLY A 18 8.48 -2.32 3.33
N GLY A 19 8.24 -3.56 3.77
CA GLY A 19 8.70 -4.78 3.12
C GLY A 19 8.16 -4.95 1.71
N LEU A 20 6.88 -4.63 1.46
CA LEU A 20 6.27 -4.66 0.13
C LEU A 20 7.00 -3.71 -0.83
N LEU A 21 7.22 -2.46 -0.41
CA LEU A 21 7.93 -1.47 -1.22
C LEU A 21 9.39 -1.87 -1.49
N ARG A 22 10.08 -2.36 -0.46
CA ARG A 22 11.47 -2.83 -0.60
C ARG A 22 11.58 -4.01 -1.56
N GLY A 23 10.64 -4.94 -1.50
CA GLY A 23 10.56 -6.07 -2.44
C GLY A 23 10.39 -5.56 -3.87
N LEU A 24 9.37 -4.74 -4.09
CA LEU A 24 9.04 -4.23 -5.42
C LEU A 24 10.18 -3.38 -6.01
N ARG A 25 10.84 -2.54 -5.21
CA ARG A 25 12.02 -1.76 -5.64
C ARG A 25 13.13 -2.68 -6.16
N ARG A 26 13.42 -3.77 -5.45
CA ARG A 26 14.47 -4.73 -5.84
C ARG A 26 14.10 -5.44 -7.14
N SER A 27 12.85 -5.86 -7.28
CA SER A 27 12.33 -6.50 -8.50
C SER A 27 12.25 -5.56 -9.69
N ALA A 28 12.12 -4.25 -9.45
CA ALA A 28 12.24 -3.18 -10.45
C ALA A 28 13.70 -2.90 -10.86
N GLY A 29 14.67 -3.61 -10.30
CA GLY A 29 16.09 -3.51 -10.64
C GLY A 29 16.90 -2.49 -9.82
N TYR A 30 16.27 -1.74 -8.91
CA TYR A 30 16.97 -0.78 -8.06
C TYR A 30 17.55 -1.47 -6.82
N ARG A 31 18.88 -1.67 -6.79
CA ARG A 31 19.56 -2.36 -5.68
C ARG A 31 19.63 -1.50 -4.42
N ALA A 32 19.89 -0.21 -4.57
CA ALA A 32 19.84 0.77 -3.49
C ALA A 32 18.66 1.74 -3.63
N VAL A 33 18.22 2.31 -2.51
CA VAL A 33 17.21 3.38 -2.50
C VAL A 33 17.69 4.61 -3.28
N LYS A 34 19.00 4.91 -3.22
CA LYS A 34 19.61 6.00 -3.96
C LYS A 34 19.40 5.86 -5.47
N ASP A 35 19.46 4.64 -6.00
CA ASP A 35 19.29 4.38 -7.44
C ASP A 35 17.87 4.73 -7.89
N ALA A 36 16.86 4.33 -7.10
CA ALA A 36 15.48 4.67 -7.36
C ALA A 36 15.26 6.19 -7.27
N ALA A 37 15.76 6.82 -6.20
CA ALA A 37 15.60 8.25 -5.97
C ALA A 37 16.36 9.15 -6.98
N ALA A 38 17.32 8.59 -7.72
CA ALA A 38 18.02 9.29 -8.80
C ALA A 38 17.21 9.35 -10.10
N ASP A 39 16.19 8.50 -10.28
CA ASP A 39 15.27 8.60 -11.41
C ASP A 39 14.36 9.83 -11.23
N SER A 40 14.32 10.71 -12.23
CA SER A 40 13.55 11.96 -12.18
C SER A 40 12.04 11.74 -12.04
N ARG A 41 11.55 10.52 -12.33
CA ARG A 41 10.14 10.15 -12.19
C ARG A 41 9.82 9.57 -10.82
N CYS A 42 10.82 9.32 -9.97
CA CYS A 42 10.60 8.77 -8.64
C CYS A 42 9.76 9.73 -7.78
N PRO A 43 8.61 9.30 -7.24
CA PRO A 43 7.67 10.20 -6.56
C PRO A 43 8.10 10.57 -5.14
N ALA A 44 9.21 10.02 -4.66
CA ALA A 44 9.67 10.22 -3.29
C ALA A 44 11.19 10.41 -3.21
N ALA A 45 11.62 11.26 -2.28
CA ALA A 45 13.03 11.46 -1.98
C ALA A 45 13.64 10.22 -1.30
N GLN A 46 14.96 10.07 -1.42
CA GLN A 46 15.72 8.96 -0.83
C GLN A 46 15.42 8.73 0.66
N GLN A 47 15.41 9.79 1.47
CA GLN A 47 15.18 9.70 2.92
C GLN A 47 13.76 9.19 3.23
N THR A 48 12.78 9.64 2.45
CA THR A 48 11.37 9.23 2.57
C THR A 48 11.22 7.74 2.24
N ILE A 49 11.82 7.27 1.15
CA ILE A 49 11.79 5.85 0.79
C ILE A 49 12.48 5.00 1.87
N TYR A 50 13.63 5.45 2.39
CA TYR A 50 14.30 4.77 3.50
C TYR A 50 13.42 4.65 4.74
N ALA A 51 12.71 5.71 5.10
CA ALA A 51 11.80 5.70 6.25
C ALA A 51 10.62 4.73 6.03
N TYR A 52 10.05 4.70 4.83
CA TYR A 52 8.99 3.76 4.46
C TYR A 52 9.49 2.30 4.51
N GLU A 53 10.60 1.98 3.84
CA GLU A 53 11.12 0.61 3.76
C GLU A 53 11.52 0.03 5.13
N ARG A 54 11.88 0.88 6.09
CA ARG A 54 12.21 0.47 7.46
C ARG A 54 11.01 0.44 8.40
N GLY A 55 9.82 0.85 7.94
CA GLY A 55 8.63 0.98 8.78
C GLY A 55 8.70 2.13 9.79
N GLY A 56 9.62 3.09 9.60
CA GLY A 56 9.70 4.29 10.43
C GLY A 56 8.63 5.33 10.06
N LEU A 57 8.12 5.27 8.84
CA LEU A 57 6.94 5.98 8.36
C LEU A 57 6.08 5.02 7.54
N VAL A 58 4.77 5.29 7.48
CA VAL A 58 3.86 4.59 6.57
C VAL A 58 3.38 5.58 5.51
N PRO A 59 3.55 5.27 4.21
CA PRO A 59 3.03 6.14 3.15
C PRO A 59 1.51 6.17 3.22
N SER A 60 0.89 7.31 2.91
CA SER A 60 -0.53 7.35 2.58
C SER A 60 -0.84 6.40 1.40
N LEU A 61 -2.09 5.97 1.24
CA LEU A 61 -2.47 5.07 0.15
C LEU A 61 -2.08 5.63 -1.22
N LYS A 62 -2.27 6.94 -1.44
CA LYS A 62 -1.86 7.62 -2.67
C LYS A 62 -0.35 7.52 -2.91
N GLN A 63 0.46 7.82 -1.90
CA GLN A 63 1.93 7.74 -2.01
C GLN A 63 2.39 6.29 -2.24
N PHE A 64 1.72 5.32 -1.62
CA PHE A 64 2.00 3.90 -1.87
C PHE A 64 1.69 3.52 -3.32
N MET A 65 0.54 3.93 -3.84
CA MET A 65 0.15 3.72 -5.24
C MET A 65 1.15 4.35 -6.22
N GLU A 66 1.56 5.60 -5.98
CA GLU A 66 2.54 6.30 -6.83
C GLU A 66 3.88 5.54 -6.87
N LEU A 67 4.34 5.01 -5.73
CA LEU A 67 5.56 4.19 -5.68
C LEU A 67 5.38 2.84 -6.38
N VAL A 68 4.24 2.17 -6.20
CA VAL A 68 3.93 0.92 -6.92
C VAL A 68 3.89 1.15 -8.42
N GLU A 69 3.23 2.20 -8.87
CA GLU A 69 3.16 2.57 -10.29
C GLU A 69 4.56 2.84 -10.85
N PHE A 70 5.36 3.64 -10.14
CA PHE A 70 6.75 3.91 -10.52
C PHE A 70 7.56 2.62 -10.69
N TYR A 71 7.58 1.74 -9.67
CA TYR A 71 8.37 0.51 -9.73
C TYR A 71 7.85 -0.49 -10.75
N ALA A 72 6.52 -0.67 -10.85
CA ALA A 72 5.92 -1.73 -11.65
C ALA A 72 5.69 -1.34 -13.12
N LEU A 73 5.58 -0.06 -13.44
CA LEU A 73 5.26 0.42 -14.80
C LEU A 73 6.32 1.33 -15.42
N GLN A 74 7.02 2.13 -14.62
CA GLN A 74 7.85 3.23 -15.13
C GLN A 74 9.36 2.94 -15.05
N SER A 75 9.77 2.04 -14.15
CA SER A 75 11.18 1.65 -14.01
C SER A 75 11.70 0.93 -15.25
N ALA A 76 12.99 1.12 -15.58
CA ALA A 76 13.62 0.45 -16.71
C ALA A 76 13.68 -1.08 -16.52
N GLY A 77 13.70 -1.56 -15.27
CA GLY A 77 13.67 -2.98 -14.92
C GLY A 77 12.27 -3.56 -14.77
N ALA A 78 11.21 -2.81 -15.09
CA ALA A 78 9.84 -3.30 -14.99
C ALA A 78 9.58 -4.43 -15.98
N THR A 79 9.25 -5.60 -15.46
CA THR A 79 8.85 -6.78 -16.25
C THR A 79 7.39 -7.15 -15.98
N LEU A 80 6.85 -8.12 -16.72
CA LEU A 80 5.54 -8.70 -16.39
C LEU A 80 5.51 -9.26 -14.95
N ALA A 81 6.61 -9.85 -14.48
CA ALA A 81 6.72 -10.34 -13.11
C ALA A 81 6.62 -9.19 -12.09
N THR A 82 7.31 -8.06 -12.35
CA THR A 82 7.23 -6.85 -11.51
C THR A 82 5.79 -6.31 -11.43
N ARG A 83 5.02 -6.42 -12.51
CA ARG A 83 3.59 -6.03 -12.52
C ARG A 83 2.73 -6.92 -11.64
N TYR A 84 2.94 -8.24 -11.69
CA TYR A 84 2.26 -9.17 -10.79
C TYR A 84 2.61 -8.90 -9.33
N GLU A 85 3.87 -8.62 -9.03
CA GLU A 85 4.30 -8.21 -7.69
C GLU A 85 3.67 -6.88 -7.26
N GLY A 86 3.51 -5.92 -8.17
CA GLY A 86 2.80 -4.67 -7.92
C GLY A 86 1.33 -4.91 -7.54
N VAL A 87 0.63 -5.79 -8.25
CA VAL A 87 -0.74 -6.20 -7.89
C VAL A 87 -0.78 -6.87 -6.53
N ALA A 88 0.14 -7.81 -6.27
CA ALA A 88 0.23 -8.49 -4.98
C ALA A 88 0.50 -7.50 -3.83
N ALA A 89 1.37 -6.51 -4.04
CA ALA A 89 1.66 -5.45 -3.08
C ALA A 89 0.42 -4.59 -2.81
N MET A 90 -0.35 -4.21 -3.84
CA MET A 90 -1.60 -3.46 -3.68
C MET A 90 -2.64 -4.24 -2.86
N VAL A 91 -2.86 -5.51 -3.19
CA VAL A 91 -3.82 -6.37 -2.47
C VAL A 91 -3.39 -6.55 -1.02
N ALA A 92 -2.11 -6.85 -0.78
CA ALA A 92 -1.57 -7.03 0.57
C ALA A 92 -1.69 -5.74 1.40
N ALA A 93 -1.35 -4.58 0.81
CA ALA A 93 -1.43 -3.28 1.47
C ALA A 93 -2.87 -2.89 1.84
N LEU A 94 -3.82 -3.03 0.91
CA LEU A 94 -5.24 -2.76 1.15
C LEU A 94 -5.87 -3.73 2.17
N GLY A 95 -5.33 -4.95 2.30
CA GLY A 95 -5.73 -5.88 3.34
C GLY A 95 -5.25 -5.51 4.75
N THR A 96 -4.38 -4.50 4.90
CA THR A 96 -3.91 -4.03 6.21
C THR A 96 -4.85 -2.96 6.80
N PRO A 97 -4.87 -2.79 8.13
CA PRO A 97 -5.64 -1.71 8.76
C PRO A 97 -5.04 -0.30 8.52
N ALA A 98 -3.86 -0.19 7.89
CA ALA A 98 -3.19 1.09 7.71
C ALA A 98 -3.97 2.08 6.83
N TYR A 99 -4.85 1.56 5.97
CA TYR A 99 -5.61 2.35 5.00
C TYR A 99 -7.11 2.36 5.24
N HIS A 100 -7.56 1.77 6.37
CA HIS A 100 -8.96 1.69 6.76
C HIS A 100 -9.90 1.02 5.73
N PHE A 101 -9.33 0.34 4.73
CA PHE A 101 -10.13 -0.31 3.69
C PHE A 101 -10.93 -1.50 4.26
N PRO A 102 -10.35 -2.40 5.09
CA PRO A 102 -11.13 -3.43 5.77
C PRO A 102 -12.25 -2.84 6.64
N GLU A 103 -11.96 -1.79 7.41
CA GLU A 103 -12.94 -1.13 8.27
C GLU A 103 -14.05 -0.43 7.47
N ALA A 104 -13.72 0.08 6.28
CA ALA A 104 -14.71 0.61 5.35
C ALA A 104 -15.63 -0.50 4.82
N LEU A 105 -15.09 -1.68 4.48
CA LEU A 105 -15.89 -2.84 4.08
C LEU A 105 -16.80 -3.31 5.23
N ASP A 106 -16.30 -3.36 6.46
CA ASP A 106 -17.09 -3.70 7.64
C ASP A 106 -18.20 -2.67 7.92
N LEU A 107 -17.91 -1.38 7.70
CA LEU A 107 -18.91 -0.33 7.80
C LEU A 107 -19.98 -0.48 6.71
N ILE A 108 -19.59 -0.75 5.47
CA ILE A 108 -20.52 -1.02 4.36
C ILE A 108 -21.44 -2.18 4.73
N ASP A 109 -20.92 -3.28 5.27
CA ASP A 109 -21.71 -4.45 5.65
C ASP A 109 -22.77 -4.11 6.71
N ARG A 110 -22.39 -3.33 7.73
CA ARG A 110 -23.32 -2.87 8.78
C ARG A 110 -24.34 -1.85 8.30
N LEU A 111 -23.99 -1.07 7.29
CA LEU A 111 -24.89 -0.10 6.66
C LEU A 111 -25.84 -0.75 5.65
N GLN A 112 -25.64 -2.02 5.26
CA GLN A 112 -26.58 -2.70 4.39
C GLN A 112 -27.95 -2.78 5.08
N PRO A 113 -29.04 -2.35 4.42
CA PRO A 113 -30.38 -2.53 4.97
C PRO A 113 -30.71 -4.02 5.08
N GLU A 114 -31.61 -4.37 5.99
CA GLU A 114 -32.12 -5.74 6.05
C GLU A 114 -32.67 -6.13 4.67
N PRO A 115 -32.29 -7.30 4.14
CA PRO A 115 -32.79 -7.73 2.85
C PRO A 115 -34.32 -7.87 2.93
N ALA A 116 -35.02 -7.36 1.91
CA ALA A 116 -36.47 -7.47 1.82
C ALA A 116 -36.95 -8.90 2.12
N ALA A 117 -38.04 -9.02 2.88
CA ALA A 117 -38.61 -10.30 3.30
C ALA A 117 -38.67 -11.29 2.11
N GLY A 118 -37.96 -12.41 2.25
CA GLY A 118 -37.86 -13.45 1.21
C GLY A 118 -36.49 -13.56 0.52
N ARG A 119 -35.62 -12.55 0.56
CA ARG A 119 -34.23 -12.68 0.08
C ARG A 119 -33.29 -12.99 1.24
N ARG A 120 -33.29 -14.25 1.71
CA ARG A 120 -32.24 -14.69 2.66
C ARG A 120 -30.87 -14.49 2.03
N ARG A 121 -30.02 -13.69 2.67
CA ARG A 121 -28.60 -13.58 2.34
C ARG A 121 -27.98 -14.97 2.53
N ARG A 122 -27.55 -15.60 1.43
CA ARG A 122 -26.88 -16.91 1.46
C ARG A 122 -25.58 -16.69 2.24
N LYS A 123 -25.47 -17.22 3.46
CA LYS A 123 -24.24 -17.18 4.26
C LYS A 123 -23.12 -17.76 3.39
N ARG A 124 -22.09 -16.96 3.13
CA ARG A 124 -20.82 -17.41 2.57
C ARG A 124 -19.90 -17.86 3.69
#